data_AF-A0A7R9PNH4-F1
#
_entry.id   AF-A0A7R9PNH4-F1
#
_cell.length_a   1.000
_cell.length_b   1.000
_cell.length_c   1.000
_cell.angle_alpha   90.00
_cell.angle_beta   90.00
_cell.angle_gamma   90.00
#
_symmetry.space_group_name_H-M   'P 1'
#
loop_
_entity.id
_entity.type
_entity.pdbx_description
1 polymer ?
#
loop_
_entity_poly.entity_id
_entity_poly.type
_entity_poly.pdbx_seq_one_letter_code
_entity_poly.pdbx_strand_id
1 'polypeptide(L)'
;MLFENGYEINWSEAIFKVIIVLRQPFVNRKHNDIPIYNFVGGNILSFSEAHKICSERILEIPTTKSIWYPWMRTFQSIFLYRLLAIFVHVIPAVLLDTVLRIMGKPPM
;
A
#
# COMPACT_ATOMS: atom_id res chain seq x y z
N MET A 1 -9.87 -8.93 -16.48
CA MET A 1 -10.63 -10.01 -15.82
C MET A 1 -9.60 -10.83 -15.07
N LEU A 2 -9.77 -10.99 -13.75
CA LEU A 2 -8.84 -11.74 -12.91
C LEU A 2 -9.34 -13.17 -12.75
N PHE A 3 -8.41 -14.11 -12.82
CA PHE A 3 -8.72 -15.53 -12.67
C PHE A 3 -7.83 -16.17 -11.61
N GLU A 4 -8.42 -17.05 -10.81
CA GLU A 4 -7.73 -17.89 -9.83
C GLU A 4 -8.14 -19.34 -10.08
N ASN A 5 -7.16 -20.21 -10.34
CA ASN A 5 -7.39 -21.64 -10.64
C ASN A 5 -8.45 -21.90 -11.76
N GLY A 6 -8.56 -20.98 -12.73
CA GLY A 6 -9.49 -21.08 -13.85
C GLY A 6 -10.89 -20.47 -13.63
N TYR A 7 -11.18 -19.94 -12.44
CA TYR A 7 -12.46 -19.27 -12.14
C TYR A 7 -12.30 -17.75 -12.16
N GLU A 8 -13.28 -17.06 -12.75
CA GLU A 8 -13.34 -15.60 -12.75
C GLU A 8 -13.58 -15.10 -11.32
N ILE A 9 -12.72 -14.18 -10.86
CA ILE A 9 -12.84 -13.53 -9.56
C ILE A 9 -13.14 -12.04 -9.75
N ASN A 10 -14.07 -11.54 -8.93
CA ASN A 10 -14.38 -10.12 -8.88
C ASN A 10 -13.16 -9.33 -8.36
N TRP A 11 -12.98 -8.10 -8.83
CA TRP A 11 -11.92 -7.19 -8.38
C TRP A 11 -11.91 -6.94 -6.87
N SER A 12 -13.09 -6.89 -6.25
CA SER A 12 -13.21 -6.76 -4.79
C SER A 12 -12.66 -7.99 -4.07
N GLU A 13 -13.00 -9.19 -4.55
CA GLU A 13 -12.49 -10.47 -4.06
C GLU A 13 -10.97 -10.57 -4.22
N ALA A 14 -10.47 -10.22 -5.40
CA ALA A 14 -9.05 -10.30 -5.72
C ALA A 14 -8.22 -9.37 -4.84
N ILE A 15 -8.66 -8.14 -4.65
CA ILE A 15 -8.00 -7.18 -3.77
C ILE A 15 -8.05 -7.66 -2.33
N PHE A 16 -9.19 -8.17 -1.85
CA PHE A 16 -9.30 -8.73 -0.51
C PHE A 16 -8.36 -9.92 -0.28
N LYS A 17 -8.23 -10.82 -1.27
CA LYS A 17 -7.30 -11.95 -1.21
C LYS A 17 -5.85 -11.52 -1.25
N VAL A 18 -5.48 -10.57 -2.10
CA VAL A 18 -4.15 -9.94 -2.11
C VAL A 18 -3.86 -9.32 -0.74
N ILE A 19 -4.84 -8.63 -0.14
CA ILE A 19 -4.72 -8.04 1.20
C ILE A 19 -4.50 -9.12 2.28
N ILE A 20 -5.28 -10.20 2.30
CA ILE A 20 -5.08 -11.31 3.24
C ILE A 20 -3.69 -11.92 3.06
N VAL A 21 -3.27 -12.11 1.80
CA VAL A 21 -1.95 -12.63 1.46
C VAL A 21 -0.82 -11.70 1.94
N LEU A 22 -1.01 -10.38 1.84
CA LEU A 22 -0.06 -9.37 2.32
C LEU A 22 -0.08 -9.19 3.84
N ARG A 23 -1.20 -9.53 4.50
CA ARG A 23 -1.38 -9.51 5.96
C ARG A 23 -0.63 -10.65 6.65
N GLN A 24 -0.39 -11.76 5.97
CA GLN A 24 0.37 -12.88 6.53
C GLN A 24 1.87 -12.52 6.57
N PRO A 25 2.58 -12.74 7.70
CA PRO A 25 4.03 -12.56 7.73
C PRO A 25 4.66 -13.48 6.68
N PHE A 26 5.42 -12.90 5.74
CA PHE A 26 6.12 -13.63 4.66
C PHE A 26 7.03 -14.77 5.16
N VAL A 27 7.32 -14.80 6.46
CA VAL A 27 8.23 -15.72 7.14
C VAL A 27 7.74 -17.18 7.19
N ASN A 28 6.45 -17.47 6.96
CA ASN A 28 5.90 -18.83 7.18
C ASN A 28 5.16 -19.48 6.00
N ARG A 29 5.32 -18.99 4.77
CA ARG A 29 4.66 -19.60 3.60
C ARG A 29 5.51 -20.70 2.99
N LYS A 30 4.96 -21.92 2.89
CA LYS A 30 5.50 -22.97 2.01
C LYS A 30 5.33 -22.49 0.56
N HIS A 31 6.36 -22.66 -0.26
CA HIS A 31 6.38 -22.15 -1.63
C HIS A 31 5.19 -22.61 -2.48
N ASN A 32 4.67 -23.82 -2.22
CA ASN A 32 3.53 -24.40 -2.93
C ASN A 32 2.18 -23.76 -2.61
N ASP A 33 2.05 -22.95 -1.55
CA ASP A 33 0.77 -22.36 -1.11
C ASP A 33 0.59 -20.91 -1.59
N ILE A 34 1.43 -20.43 -2.52
CA ILE A 34 1.35 -19.06 -3.03
C ILE A 34 0.34 -19.03 -4.20
N PRO A 35 -0.82 -18.38 -4.05
CA PRO A 35 -1.79 -18.29 -5.13
C PRO A 35 -1.22 -17.48 -6.30
N ILE A 36 -1.27 -18.06 -7.50
CA ILE A 36 -0.86 -17.40 -8.75
C ILE A 36 -2.11 -16.82 -9.40
N TYR A 37 -2.18 -15.49 -9.52
CA TYR A 37 -3.27 -14.79 -10.17
C TYR A 37 -2.88 -14.48 -11.62
N ASN A 38 -3.72 -14.88 -12.58
CA ASN A 38 -3.53 -14.51 -13.98
C ASN A 38 -4.32 -13.23 -14.30
N PHE A 39 -3.67 -12.27 -14.94
CA PHE A 39 -4.29 -11.05 -15.42
C PHE A 39 -4.47 -11.10 -16.94
N VAL A 40 -5.73 -11.11 -17.39
CA VAL A 40 -6.08 -11.01 -18.81
C VAL A 40 -6.76 -9.65 -19.06
N GLY A 41 -6.20 -8.89 -20.01
CA GLY A 41 -6.48 -7.47 -20.28
C GLY A 41 -7.86 -7.09 -20.83
N GLY A 42 -8.92 -7.82 -20.49
CA GLY A 42 -10.28 -7.55 -20.97
C GLY A 42 -11.04 -6.45 -20.21
N ASN A 43 -10.63 -6.12 -18.97
CA ASN A 43 -11.24 -5.06 -18.14
C ASN A 43 -10.12 -4.22 -17.54
N ILE A 44 -9.71 -3.16 -18.24
CA ILE A 44 -8.66 -2.24 -17.79
C ILE A 44 -9.29 -1.33 -16.74
N LEU A 45 -8.87 -1.49 -15.48
CA LEU A 45 -9.25 -0.60 -14.40
C LEU A 45 -8.60 0.78 -14.63
N SER A 46 -9.38 1.85 -14.64
CA SER A 46 -8.81 3.19 -14.69
C SER A 46 -8.04 3.47 -13.41
N PHE A 47 -7.02 4.33 -13.50
CA PHE A 47 -6.26 4.75 -12.32
C PHE A 47 -7.16 5.36 -11.23
N SER A 48 -8.21 6.08 -11.61
CA SER A 48 -9.20 6.64 -10.68
C SER A 48 -9.98 5.57 -9.93
N GLU A 49 -10.41 4.52 -10.62
CA GLU A 49 -11.15 3.43 -9.98
C GLU A 49 -10.23 2.63 -9.06
N ALA A 50 -9.00 2.37 -9.49
CA ALA A 50 -7.97 1.76 -8.65
C ALA A 50 -7.69 2.59 -7.39
N HIS A 51 -7.50 3.91 -7.55
CA HIS A 51 -7.25 4.83 -6.46
C HIS A 51 -8.41 4.85 -5.45
N LYS A 52 -9.66 4.86 -5.94
CA LYS A 52 -10.87 4.81 -5.11
C LYS A 52 -10.92 3.52 -4.29
N ILE A 53 -10.80 2.37 -4.94
CA ILE A 53 -10.87 1.06 -4.26
C ILE A 53 -9.76 0.92 -3.21
N CYS A 54 -8.54 1.32 -3.56
CA CYS A 54 -7.42 1.32 -2.61
C CYS A 54 -7.73 2.22 -1.41
N SER A 55 -8.18 3.46 -1.64
CA SER A 55 -8.43 4.44 -0.57
C SER A 55 -9.53 4.00 0.39
N GLU A 56 -10.57 3.31 -0.08
CA GLU A 56 -11.66 2.77 0.76
C GLU A 56 -11.17 1.63 1.67
N ARG A 57 -10.18 0.86 1.23
CA ARG A 57 -9.72 -0.37 1.92
C ARG A 57 -8.39 -0.22 2.64
N ILE A 58 -7.67 0.89 2.45
CA ILE A 58 -6.29 1.04 2.93
C ILE A 58 -6.17 0.98 4.47
N LEU A 59 -7.23 1.35 5.19
CA LEU A 59 -7.26 1.30 6.66
C LEU A 59 -7.44 -0.14 7.20
N GLU A 60 -7.98 -1.05 6.39
CA GLU A 60 -8.17 -2.46 6.76
C GLU A 60 -6.84 -3.24 6.72
N ILE A 61 -5.80 -2.65 6.12
CA ILE A 61 -4.48 -3.24 5.94
C ILE A 61 -3.55 -2.67 7.02
N PRO A 62 -3.17 -3.46 8.06
CA PRO A 62 -2.26 -2.98 9.07
C PRO A 62 -0.85 -2.83 8.49
N THR A 63 -0.37 -1.59 8.38
CA THR A 63 1.03 -1.32 8.03
C THR A 63 1.93 -1.49 9.26
N THR A 64 2.23 -2.74 9.60
CA THR A 64 2.96 -3.11 10.83
C THR A 64 4.39 -2.56 10.93
N LYS A 65 4.98 -2.14 9.81
CA LYS A 65 6.35 -1.59 9.75
C LYS A 65 6.42 -0.16 9.21
N SER A 66 5.28 0.46 8.92
CA SER A 66 5.26 1.84 8.43
C SER A 66 5.09 2.81 9.59
N ILE A 67 5.96 3.82 9.66
CA ILE A 67 5.81 4.96 10.57
C ILE A 67 4.63 5.83 10.13
N TRP A 68 4.43 5.92 8.81
CA TRP A 68 3.40 6.75 8.22
C TRP A 68 2.12 5.97 7.98
N TYR A 69 1.00 6.64 8.23
CA TYR A 69 -0.29 6.12 7.81
C TYR A 69 -0.35 6.04 6.28
N PRO A 70 -0.74 4.90 5.70
CA PRO A 70 -0.83 4.75 4.26
C PRO A 70 -1.95 5.66 3.74
N TRP A 71 -1.54 6.76 3.11
CA TRP A 71 -2.45 7.76 2.57
C TRP A 71 -1.92 8.26 1.22
N MET A 72 -2.80 8.32 0.22
CA MET A 72 -2.41 8.65 -1.15
C MET A 72 -3.26 9.81 -1.68
N ARG A 73 -2.61 10.98 -1.87
CA ARG A 73 -3.17 12.11 -2.61
C ARG A 73 -2.42 12.34 -3.89
N THR A 74 -3.16 12.53 -4.97
CA THR A 74 -2.61 12.85 -6.29
C THR A 74 -2.71 14.35 -6.53
N PHE A 75 -1.68 14.90 -7.16
CA PHE A 75 -1.60 16.32 -7.48
C PHE A 75 -1.35 16.48 -8.98
N GLN A 76 -2.02 17.45 -9.60
CA GLN A 76 -1.83 17.75 -11.02
C GLN A 76 -0.53 18.51 -11.29
N SER A 77 0.06 19.14 -10.27
CA SER A 77 1.30 19.91 -10.38
C SER A 77 2.44 19.25 -9.60
N ILE A 78 3.56 19.03 -10.28
CA ILE A 78 4.78 18.51 -9.67
C ILE A 78 5.36 19.48 -8.62
N PHE A 79 5.20 20.79 -8.83
CA PHE A 79 5.69 21.80 -7.89
C PHE A 79 4.95 21.71 -6.56
N LEU A 80 3.61 21.67 -6.62
CA LEU A 80 2.78 21.55 -5.42
C LEU A 80 3.05 20.23 -4.69
N TYR A 81 3.20 19.13 -5.43
CA TYR A 81 3.59 17.85 -4.85
C TYR A 81 4.91 17.94 -4.09
N ARG A 82 5.97 18.49 -4.71
CA ARG A 82 7.30 18.61 -4.08
C ARG A 82 7.26 19.48 -2.84
N LEU A 83 6.54 20.60 -2.89
CA LEU A 83 6.39 21.50 -1.76
C LEU A 83 5.71 20.78 -0.59
N LEU A 84 4.57 20.14 -0.83
CA LEU A 84 3.83 19.41 0.20
C LEU A 84 4.61 18.19 0.72
N ALA A 85 5.35 17.50 -0.13
CA ALA A 85 6.18 16.37 0.27
C ALA A 85 7.23 16.77 1.32
N ILE A 86 7.79 17.98 1.24
CA ILE A 86 8.69 18.49 2.26
C ILE A 86 7.96 18.62 3.60
N PHE A 87 6.77 19.22 3.62
CA PHE A 87 6.01 19.44 4.86
C PHE A 87 5.46 18.14 5.48
N VAL A 88 4.99 17.21 4.64
CA VAL A 88 4.31 15.99 5.10
C VAL A 88 5.29 14.86 5.40
N HIS A 89 6.40 14.76 4.66
CA HIS A 89 7.36 13.66 4.82
C HIS A 89 8.67 14.11 5.46
N VAL A 90 9.32 15.16 4.94
CA VAL A 90 10.68 15.52 5.36
C VAL A 90 10.70 16.16 6.73
N ILE A 91 9.90 17.21 6.94
CA ILE A 91 9.89 17.96 8.21
C ILE A 91 9.56 17.05 9.40
N PRO A 92 8.50 16.21 9.37
CA PRO A 92 8.19 15.43 10.55
C PRO A 92 9.09 14.20 10.71
N ALA A 93 9.72 13.69 9.65
CA ALA A 93 10.80 12.70 9.77
C ALA A 93 12.01 13.29 10.52
N VAL A 94 12.49 14.46 10.10
CA VAL A 94 13.62 15.14 10.76
C VAL A 94 13.29 15.48 12.21
N LEU A 95 12.05 15.93 12.48
CA LEU A 95 11.59 16.20 13.86
C LEU A 95 11.62 14.92 14.71
N LEU A 96 11.07 13.82 14.19
CA LEU A 96 11.02 12.54 14.89
C LEU A 96 12.43 12.00 15.18
N ASP A 97 13.33 12.06 14.21
CA ASP A 97 14.73 11.65 14.38
C ASP A 97 15.47 12.53 15.38
N THR A 98 15.20 13.84 15.38
CA THR A 98 15.78 14.75 16.36
C THR A 98 15.30 14.43 17.77
N VAL A 99 14.01 14.16 17.96
CA VAL A 99 13.44 13.74 19.25
C VAL A 99 14.05 12.41 19.70
N LEU A 100 14.14 11.41 18.81
CA LEU A 100 14.74 10.12 19.11
C LEU A 100 16.21 10.26 19.53
N ARG A 101 16.97 11.09 18.81
CA ARG A 101 18.37 11.38 19.12
C ARG A 101 18.53 12.04 20.48
N ILE A 102 17.66 12.98 20.85
CA ILE A 102 17.63 13.60 22.19
C ILE A 102 17.32 12.54 23.27
N MET A 103 16.45 11.58 22.97
CA MET A 103 16.12 10.46 23.86
C MET A 103 17.19 9.36 23.90
N GLY A 104 18.32 9.52 23.19
CA GLY A 104 19.38 8.51 23.10
C GLY A 104 19.00 7.26 22.30
N LYS A 105 17.92 7.33 21.51
CA LYS A 105 17.48 6.26 20.62
C LYS A 105 18.08 6.44 19.22
N PRO A 106 18.31 5.35 18.47
CA PRO A 106 18.71 5.47 17.08
C PRO A 106 17.59 6.15 16.27
N PRO A 107 17.93 7.03 15.31
CA PRO A 107 16.96 7.57 14.35
C PRO A 107 16.36 6.45 13.50
N MET A 108 15.18 6.70 12.91
CA MET A 108 14.41 5.67 12.19
C MET A 108 14.62 5.68 10.68
#